data_AF-D7CNF6-F1
#
_entry.id   AF-D7CNF6-F1
#
_cell.length_a   1.000
_cell.length_b   1.000
_cell.length_c   1.000
_cell.angle_alpha   90.00
_cell.angle_beta   90.00
_cell.angle_gamma   90.00
#
_symmetry.space_group_name_H-M   'P 1'
#
loop_
_entity.id
_entity.type
_entity.pdbx_description
1 polymer ?
#
loop_
_entity_poly.entity_id
_entity_poly.type
_entity_poly.pdbx_seq_one_letter_code
_entity_poly.pdbx_strand_id
1 'polypeptide(L)'
;MDLYRAWSVVDGFRGHDRVRLNWFVIGREKPVAPYEELIKDYDSDDAEIVYDHLVVKELLTLQELEELRQYITNTHNTEIFAEKVELPVRRGGLSYSLVMMSGQDDFIFLPEEAGYNLSVNILAHYDLKGCPPAANIETVEALEGLENWELRFLQLCLQELGILSFDEDALAEIAKKVSDSHGLAVVRR
;
A
#
# COMPACT_ATOMS: atom_id res chain seq x y z
N MET A 1 24.92 -8.80 7.97
CA MET A 1 23.72 -8.14 8.51
C MET A 1 22.77 -7.93 7.35
N ASP A 2 21.48 -8.12 7.55
CA ASP A 2 20.47 -8.01 6.50
C ASP A 2 19.57 -6.82 6.77
N LEU A 3 19.36 -5.99 5.75
CA LEU A 3 18.50 -4.82 5.77
C LEU A 3 17.40 -4.93 4.71
N TYR A 4 16.27 -4.29 4.96
CA TYR A 4 15.06 -4.50 4.19
C TYR A 4 14.39 -3.18 3.81
N ARG A 5 13.82 -3.16 2.61
CA ARG A 5 12.77 -2.22 2.21
C ARG A 5 11.42 -2.89 2.43
N ALA A 6 10.45 -2.14 2.93
CA ALA A 6 9.11 -2.65 3.19
C ALA A 6 8.05 -1.80 2.49
N TRP A 7 6.97 -2.43 2.05
CA TRP A 7 5.81 -1.73 1.51
C TRP A 7 4.52 -2.51 1.73
N SER A 8 3.40 -1.80 1.71
CA SER A 8 2.06 -2.37 1.61
C SER A 8 1.40 -1.95 0.31
N VAL A 9 0.38 -2.69 -0.11
CA VAL A 9 -0.54 -2.28 -1.16
C VAL A 9 -1.93 -2.25 -0.56
N VAL A 10 -2.58 -1.10 -0.62
CA VAL A 10 -3.89 -0.87 -0.01
C VAL A 10 -4.90 -0.40 -1.06
N ASP A 11 -6.13 -0.87 -0.91
CA ASP A 11 -7.28 -0.47 -1.73
C ASP A 11 -8.17 0.51 -0.96
N GLY A 12 -8.92 1.34 -1.67
CA GLY A 12 -9.77 2.38 -1.08
C GLY A 12 -9.04 3.51 -0.36
N PHE A 13 -7.71 3.57 -0.40
CA PHE A 13 -6.93 4.57 0.32
C PHE A 13 -7.10 5.94 -0.33
N ARG A 14 -7.77 6.86 0.39
CA ARG A 14 -8.12 8.20 -0.10
C ARG A 14 -8.84 8.19 -1.46
N GLY A 15 -9.67 7.17 -1.69
CA GLY A 15 -10.41 7.02 -2.95
C GLY A 15 -9.57 6.51 -4.12
N HIS A 16 -8.44 5.85 -3.85
CA HIS A 16 -7.62 5.18 -4.85
C HIS A 16 -7.37 3.71 -4.47
N ASP A 17 -7.37 2.84 -5.47
CA ASP A 17 -6.99 1.44 -5.32
C ASP A 17 -5.51 1.22 -5.64
N ARG A 18 -4.96 0.12 -5.15
CA ARG A 18 -3.57 -0.31 -5.37
C ARG A 18 -2.55 0.76 -4.98
N VAL A 19 -2.84 1.54 -3.94
CA VAL A 19 -1.91 2.56 -3.43
C VAL A 19 -0.77 1.86 -2.72
N ARG A 20 0.45 2.15 -3.14
CA ARG A 20 1.66 1.61 -2.51
C ARG A 20 2.10 2.51 -1.37
N LEU A 21 2.12 1.96 -0.16
CA LEU A 21 2.67 2.61 1.03
C LEU A 21 4.09 2.10 1.23
N ASN A 22 5.11 2.94 1.06
CA ASN A 22 6.50 2.57 1.29
C ASN A 22 6.90 2.93 2.71
N TRP A 23 7.20 1.92 3.53
CA TRP A 23 7.50 2.09 4.94
C TRP A 23 9.00 2.27 5.16
N PHE A 24 9.38 3.25 5.97
CA PHE A 24 10.78 3.56 6.24
C PHE A 24 10.99 4.12 7.64
N VAL A 25 12.20 3.90 8.16
CA VAL A 25 12.61 4.41 9.47
C VAL A 25 12.92 5.90 9.38
N ILE A 26 12.46 6.68 10.36
CA ILE A 26 12.83 8.09 10.54
C ILE A 26 13.53 8.33 11.88
N GLY A 27 14.28 9.43 11.96
CA GLY A 27 14.88 9.89 13.22
C GLY A 27 15.98 8.98 13.78
N ARG A 28 16.50 8.03 12.98
CA ARG A 28 17.60 7.16 13.42
C ARG A 28 18.90 7.95 13.56
N GLU A 29 19.38 8.10 14.79
CA GLU A 29 20.61 8.86 15.10
C GLU A 29 21.86 8.20 14.51
N LYS A 30 22.01 6.88 14.67
CA LYS A 30 23.18 6.10 14.23
C LYS A 30 22.77 5.02 13.24
N PRO A 31 23.57 4.77 12.18
CA PRO A 31 23.30 3.67 11.29
C PRO A 31 23.39 2.32 12.03
N VAL A 32 22.72 1.33 11.48
CA VAL A 32 22.66 -0.05 11.97
C VAL A 32 24.01 -0.78 11.91
N ALA A 33 24.92 -0.31 11.05
CA ALA A 33 26.32 -0.72 10.94
C ALA A 33 27.17 0.46 10.42
N PRO A 34 28.51 0.37 10.45
CA PRO A 34 29.38 1.41 9.88
C PRO A 34 29.03 1.71 8.42
N TYR A 35 29.12 2.98 8.01
CA TYR A 35 28.73 3.40 6.66
C TYR A 35 29.60 2.78 5.57
N GLU A 36 30.86 2.49 5.89
CA GLU A 36 31.84 1.81 5.05
C GLU A 36 31.37 0.40 4.64
N GLU A 37 30.54 -0.24 5.46
CA GLU A 37 29.94 -1.55 5.17
C GLU A 37 28.60 -1.43 4.44
N LEU A 38 27.91 -0.30 4.60
CA LEU A 38 26.56 -0.09 4.08
C LEU A 38 26.53 0.59 2.72
N ILE A 39 27.50 1.45 2.41
CA ILE A 39 27.52 2.32 1.23
C ILE A 39 28.73 1.96 0.39
N LYS A 40 28.48 1.70 -0.90
CA LYS A 40 29.53 1.32 -1.83
C LYS A 40 30.40 2.53 -2.14
N ASP A 41 31.72 2.33 -2.14
CA ASP A 41 32.71 3.39 -2.43
C ASP A 41 32.52 4.58 -1.49
N TYR A 42 32.27 4.29 -0.20
CA TYR A 42 32.06 5.31 0.84
C TYR A 42 33.27 6.24 0.98
N ASP A 43 33.01 7.53 0.91
CA ASP A 43 33.98 8.60 1.12
C ASP A 43 33.36 9.66 2.03
N SER A 44 33.95 9.85 3.21
CA SER A 44 33.46 10.84 4.18
C SER A 44 33.69 12.28 3.75
N ASP A 45 34.61 12.52 2.82
CA ASP A 45 34.95 13.85 2.33
C ASP A 45 34.05 14.28 1.15
N ASP A 46 33.21 13.38 0.66
CA ASP A 46 32.27 13.65 -0.42
C ASP A 46 31.08 14.50 0.08
N ALA A 47 30.83 15.63 -0.59
CA ALA A 47 29.78 16.57 -0.23
C ALA A 47 28.36 15.99 -0.32
N GLU A 48 28.13 14.97 -1.17
CA GLU A 48 26.83 14.34 -1.39
C GLU A 48 26.60 13.12 -0.49
N ILE A 49 27.58 12.72 0.33
CA ILE A 49 27.51 11.49 1.16
C ILE A 49 26.34 11.51 2.15
N VAL A 50 25.89 12.70 2.55
CA VAL A 50 24.74 12.89 3.44
C VAL A 50 23.46 12.28 2.87
N TYR A 51 23.29 12.26 1.55
CA TYR A 51 22.13 11.66 0.90
C TYR A 51 22.16 10.14 0.99
N ASP A 52 23.33 9.54 0.81
CA ASP A 52 23.53 8.10 0.95
C ASP A 52 23.36 7.66 2.42
N HIS A 53 23.76 8.50 3.39
CA HIS A 53 23.51 8.25 4.81
C HIS A 53 22.02 8.14 5.13
N LEU A 54 21.18 9.00 4.53
CA LEU A 54 19.73 8.96 4.73
C LEU A 54 19.14 7.66 4.19
N VAL A 55 19.54 7.25 2.99
CA VAL A 55 19.06 6.01 2.35
C VAL A 55 19.30 4.79 3.25
N VAL A 56 20.49 4.64 3.82
CA VAL A 56 20.80 3.47 4.66
C VAL A 56 20.17 3.54 6.05
N LYS A 57 19.95 4.76 6.58
CA LYS A 57 19.27 4.96 7.87
C LYS A 57 17.80 4.61 7.83
N GLU A 58 17.16 4.74 6.66
CA GLU A 58 15.75 4.42 6.41
C GLU A 58 15.44 2.92 6.39
N LEU A 59 16.46 2.08 6.14
CA LEU A 59 16.27 0.64 6.00
C LEU A 59 15.94 -0.03 7.33
N LEU A 60 15.09 -1.05 7.26
CA LEU A 60 14.67 -1.85 8.41
C LEU A 60 15.66 -2.99 8.65
N THR A 61 15.98 -3.27 9.90
CA THR A 61 16.54 -4.57 10.30
C THR A 61 15.44 -5.65 10.24
N LEU A 62 15.83 -6.92 10.29
CA LEU A 62 14.84 -8.01 10.34
C LEU A 62 13.92 -7.89 11.56
N GLN A 63 14.45 -7.52 12.73
CA GLN A 63 13.64 -7.36 13.93
C GLN A 63 12.61 -6.25 13.75
N GLU A 64 13.03 -5.07 13.30
CA GLU A 64 12.13 -3.92 13.09
C GLU A 64 11.08 -4.21 12.01
N LEU A 65 11.44 -4.99 10.97
CA LEU A 65 10.50 -5.44 9.95
C LEU A 65 9.40 -6.35 10.54
N GLU A 66 9.77 -7.28 11.42
CA GLU A 66 8.80 -8.17 12.07
C GLU A 66 7.91 -7.42 13.06
N GLU A 67 8.47 -6.46 13.81
CA GLU A 67 7.69 -5.55 14.67
C GLU A 67 6.67 -4.75 13.83
N LEU A 68 7.11 -4.18 12.70
CA LEU A 68 6.25 -3.44 11.77
C LEU A 68 5.17 -4.35 11.17
N ARG A 69 5.51 -5.56 10.72
CA ARG A 69 4.55 -6.56 10.20
C ARG A 69 3.45 -6.83 11.19
N GLN A 70 3.82 -7.12 12.43
CA GLN A 70 2.87 -7.42 13.49
C GLN A 70 1.96 -6.21 13.78
N TYR A 71 2.54 -5.01 13.87
CA TYR A 71 1.79 -3.80 14.12
C TYR A 71 0.79 -3.49 13.00
N ILE A 72 1.22 -3.48 11.75
CA ILE A 72 0.36 -3.15 10.60
C ILE A 72 -0.73 -4.22 10.40
N THR A 73 -0.41 -5.50 10.61
CA THR A 73 -1.42 -6.57 10.52
C THR A 73 -2.49 -6.41 11.61
N ASN A 74 -2.09 -6.11 12.85
CA ASN A 74 -3.03 -6.02 13.97
C ASN A 74 -3.85 -4.72 13.96
N THR A 75 -3.23 -3.60 13.62
CA THR A 75 -3.85 -2.27 13.72
C THR A 75 -4.61 -1.91 12.44
N HIS A 76 -4.07 -2.28 11.28
CA HIS A 76 -4.57 -1.84 9.96
C HIS A 76 -5.08 -2.99 9.09
N ASN A 77 -5.05 -4.25 9.59
CA ASN A 77 -5.45 -5.45 8.85
C ASN A 77 -4.82 -5.50 7.43
N THR A 78 -3.57 -5.07 7.33
CA THR A 78 -2.87 -4.87 6.06
C THR A 78 -1.59 -5.72 6.03
N GLU A 79 -1.27 -6.28 4.88
CA GLU A 79 -0.05 -7.06 4.68
C GLU A 79 1.18 -6.17 4.40
N ILE A 80 2.34 -6.60 4.88
CA ILE A 80 3.65 -5.98 4.61
C ILE A 80 4.49 -6.90 3.75
N PHE A 81 4.80 -6.43 2.55
CA PHE A 81 5.80 -7.00 1.66
C PHE A 81 7.17 -6.42 1.99
N ALA A 82 8.22 -7.21 1.76
CA ALA A 82 9.57 -6.76 1.99
C ALA A 82 10.56 -7.35 0.99
N GLU A 83 11.60 -6.59 0.70
CA GLU A 83 12.72 -6.98 -0.14
C GLU A 83 14.02 -6.78 0.64
N LYS A 84 14.85 -7.81 0.66
CA LYS A 84 16.20 -7.72 1.22
C LYS A 84 17.06 -6.85 0.30
N VAL A 85 17.73 -5.87 0.88
CA VAL A 85 18.63 -4.95 0.17
C VAL A 85 20.00 -5.60 0.03
N GLU A 86 20.55 -5.58 -1.18
CA GLU A 86 21.94 -5.94 -1.42
C GLU A 86 22.87 -4.88 -0.84
N LEU A 87 23.77 -5.31 0.05
CA LEU A 87 24.78 -4.46 0.66
C LEU A 87 26.16 -4.76 0.05
N PRO A 88 27.03 -3.74 -0.11
CA PRO A 88 26.76 -2.33 0.15
C PRO A 88 25.86 -1.70 -0.93
N VAL A 89 25.02 -0.72 -0.54
CA VAL A 89 24.11 -0.03 -1.46
C VAL A 89 24.90 0.84 -2.44
N ARG A 90 24.42 0.94 -3.69
CA ARG A 90 24.95 1.91 -4.64
C ARG A 90 24.58 3.33 -4.22
N ARG A 91 25.48 4.26 -4.49
CA ARG A 91 25.26 5.70 -4.26
C ARG A 91 24.15 6.26 -5.14
N GLY A 92 23.53 7.35 -4.69
CA GLY A 92 22.49 8.07 -5.43
C GLY A 92 21.11 7.41 -5.36
N GLY A 93 20.84 6.66 -4.29
CA GLY A 93 19.53 6.09 -4.03
C GLY A 93 18.49 7.16 -3.68
N LEU A 94 17.21 6.87 -3.96
CA LEU A 94 16.10 7.71 -3.49
C LEU A 94 15.88 7.46 -1.98
N SER A 95 15.92 8.53 -1.19
CA SER A 95 15.58 8.55 0.24
C SER A 95 14.21 9.22 0.42
N TYR A 96 13.32 8.60 1.19
CA TYR A 96 12.01 9.17 1.49
C TYR A 96 12.08 10.32 2.49
N SER A 97 13.09 10.35 3.35
CA SER A 97 13.38 11.49 4.23
C SER A 97 13.70 12.74 3.42
N LEU A 98 14.41 12.61 2.30
CA LEU A 98 14.65 13.74 1.38
C LEU A 98 13.37 14.23 0.72
N VAL A 99 12.50 13.30 0.30
CA VAL A 99 11.18 13.64 -0.24
C VAL A 99 10.36 14.40 0.81
N MET A 100 10.35 13.95 2.06
CA MET A 100 9.69 14.63 3.18
C MET A 100 10.26 16.03 3.41
N MET A 101 11.58 16.17 3.45
CA MET A 101 12.25 17.48 3.62
C MET A 101 11.99 18.46 2.47
N SER A 102 11.59 17.96 1.30
CA SER A 102 11.19 18.81 0.17
C SER A 102 9.79 19.45 0.32
N GLY A 103 9.05 19.10 1.39
CA GLY A 103 7.75 19.68 1.71
C GLY A 103 6.57 18.96 1.04
N GLN A 104 6.72 17.67 0.70
CA GLN A 104 5.60 16.86 0.27
C GLN A 104 4.76 16.40 1.48
N ASP A 105 3.44 16.33 1.29
CA ASP A 105 2.47 15.99 2.36
C ASP A 105 1.99 14.52 2.28
N ASP A 106 2.55 13.74 1.35
CA ASP A 106 2.11 12.37 1.06
C ASP A 106 2.70 11.33 2.03
N PHE A 107 2.53 11.57 3.32
CA PHE A 107 3.06 10.73 4.39
C PHE A 107 2.02 10.31 5.44
N ILE A 108 2.24 9.13 6.02
CA ILE A 108 1.51 8.62 7.19
C ILE A 108 2.50 8.50 8.34
N PHE A 109 2.18 9.13 9.49
CA PHE A 109 3.02 9.16 10.67
C PHE A 109 2.51 8.17 11.72
N LEU A 110 3.07 6.95 11.73
CA LEU A 110 2.67 5.94 12.72
C LEU A 110 2.95 6.33 14.18
N PRO A 111 4.02 7.07 14.53
CA PRO A 111 4.28 7.46 15.92
C PRO A 111 3.18 8.31 16.57
N GLU A 112 2.29 8.92 15.79
CA GLU A 112 1.15 9.69 16.29
C GLU A 112 -0.10 8.83 16.51
N GLU A 113 -0.10 7.58 16.06
CA GLU A 113 -1.22 6.66 16.24
C GLU A 113 -1.32 6.15 17.67
N ALA A 114 -2.56 6.00 18.15
CA ALA A 114 -2.81 5.45 19.48
C ALA A 114 -2.33 3.98 19.55
N GLY A 115 -1.55 3.66 20.58
CA GLY A 115 -1.03 2.31 20.78
C GLY A 115 0.25 1.99 20.00
N TYR A 116 0.89 2.99 19.38
CA TYR A 116 2.21 2.82 18.76
C TYR A 116 3.26 2.31 19.76
N ASN A 117 3.95 1.23 19.42
CA ASN A 117 4.88 0.53 20.32
C ASN A 117 6.12 -0.05 19.61
N LEU A 118 6.42 0.40 18.39
CA LEU A 118 7.59 -0.05 17.64
C LEU A 118 8.89 0.51 18.24
N SER A 119 10.00 -0.23 18.09
CA SER A 119 11.31 0.17 18.61
C SER A 119 11.95 1.37 17.89
N VAL A 120 11.48 1.68 16.70
CA VAL A 120 11.90 2.82 15.87
C VAL A 120 10.69 3.61 15.40
N ASN A 121 10.89 4.86 14.99
CA ASN A 121 9.83 5.67 14.38
C ASN A 121 9.69 5.32 12.89
N ILE A 122 8.47 5.02 12.45
CA ILE A 122 8.18 4.60 11.08
C ILE A 122 7.21 5.57 10.40
N LEU A 123 7.53 5.97 9.17
CA LEU A 123 6.59 6.64 8.26
C LEU A 123 6.27 5.75 7.07
N ALA A 124 5.11 5.98 6.46
CA ALA A 124 4.84 5.57 5.09
C ALA A 124 4.85 6.76 4.16
N HIS A 125 5.50 6.63 3.00
CA HIS A 125 5.29 7.51 1.86
C HIS A 125 4.34 6.84 0.86
N TYR A 126 3.40 7.59 0.31
CA TYR A 126 2.53 7.13 -0.77
C TYR A 126 2.54 8.10 -1.94
N ASP A 127 2.18 7.63 -3.12
CA ASP A 127 1.92 8.49 -4.28
C ASP A 127 0.60 8.02 -4.91
N LEU A 128 -0.37 8.93 -5.00
CA LEU A 128 -1.67 8.64 -5.62
C LEU A 128 -1.63 8.83 -7.14
N LYS A 129 -0.57 9.44 -7.67
CA LYS A 129 -0.44 9.72 -9.09
C LYS A 129 -0.34 8.43 -9.89
N GLY A 130 -1.34 8.19 -10.73
CA GLY A 130 -1.42 6.99 -11.54
C GLY A 130 -2.01 5.79 -10.80
N CYS A 131 -2.39 5.93 -9.52
CA CYS A 131 -3.23 4.93 -8.87
C CYS A 131 -4.64 5.00 -9.46
N PRO A 132 -5.25 3.86 -9.83
CA PRO A 132 -6.63 3.84 -10.27
C PRO A 132 -7.54 4.44 -9.19
N PRO A 133 -8.60 5.18 -9.56
CA PRO A 133 -9.60 5.57 -8.59
C PRO A 133 -10.15 4.29 -7.95
N ALA A 134 -10.37 4.34 -6.64
CA ALA A 134 -11.10 3.31 -5.94
C ALA A 134 -12.46 3.17 -6.62
N ALA A 135 -12.98 1.95 -6.68
CA ALA A 135 -14.34 1.72 -7.12
C ALA A 135 -15.33 2.33 -6.10
N ASN A 136 -15.46 3.66 -6.10
CA ASN A 136 -16.39 4.41 -5.27
C ASN A 136 -17.78 4.27 -5.87
N ILE A 137 -18.55 3.28 -5.41
CA ILE A 137 -20.00 3.23 -5.58
C ILE A 137 -20.63 4.15 -4.52
N GLU A 138 -20.34 5.45 -4.56
CA GLU A 138 -20.95 6.43 -3.65
C GLU A 138 -21.72 7.54 -4.37
N THR A 139 -21.67 7.59 -5.71
CA THR A 139 -22.51 8.51 -6.48
C THR A 139 -23.33 7.73 -7.51
N VAL A 140 -24.63 7.99 -7.52
CA VAL A 140 -25.62 7.40 -8.44
C VAL A 140 -25.23 7.65 -9.91
N GLU A 141 -24.47 8.72 -10.18
CA GLU A 141 -23.98 9.09 -11.51
C GLU A 141 -22.85 8.18 -12.02
N ALA A 142 -22.12 7.48 -11.14
CA ALA A 142 -21.10 6.49 -11.54
C ALA A 142 -21.73 5.13 -11.92
N LEU A 143 -23.01 4.90 -11.60
CA LEU A 143 -23.74 3.67 -11.94
C LEU A 143 -24.23 3.65 -13.40
N GLU A 144 -24.44 4.82 -14.02
CA GLU A 144 -24.93 4.91 -15.40
C GLU A 144 -23.92 4.41 -16.45
N GLY A 145 -22.63 4.29 -16.09
CA GLY A 145 -21.57 3.73 -16.94
C GLY A 145 -21.20 2.27 -16.66
N LEU A 146 -21.76 1.65 -15.61
CA LEU A 146 -21.41 0.32 -15.11
C LEU A 146 -22.59 -0.67 -15.14
N GLU A 147 -23.69 -0.30 -15.80
CA GLU A 147 -24.90 -1.10 -15.86
C GLU A 147 -24.65 -2.49 -16.47
N ASN A 148 -25.02 -3.52 -15.71
CA ASN A 148 -25.34 -4.88 -16.14
C ASN A 148 -24.28 -5.97 -16.04
N TRP A 149 -23.20 -5.89 -15.25
CA TRP A 149 -22.38 -7.10 -15.11
C TRP A 149 -23.01 -8.13 -14.15
N GLU A 150 -23.76 -7.72 -13.12
CA GLU A 150 -24.56 -8.58 -12.24
C GLU A 150 -25.71 -9.23 -13.03
N LEU A 151 -26.40 -8.40 -13.83
CA LEU A 151 -27.45 -8.85 -14.72
C LEU A 151 -26.88 -9.77 -15.79
N ARG A 152 -25.73 -9.44 -16.39
CA ARG A 152 -25.04 -10.31 -17.35
C ARG A 152 -24.63 -11.64 -16.74
N PHE A 153 -24.15 -11.65 -15.51
CA PHE A 153 -23.80 -12.88 -14.79
C PHE A 153 -25.04 -13.77 -14.60
N LEU A 154 -26.14 -13.20 -14.11
CA LEU A 154 -27.40 -13.94 -13.93
C LEU A 154 -27.97 -14.44 -15.27
N GLN A 155 -27.91 -13.61 -16.32
CA GLN A 155 -28.32 -13.99 -17.67
C GLN A 155 -27.52 -15.20 -18.20
N LEU A 156 -26.19 -15.21 -18.01
CA LEU A 156 -25.33 -16.32 -18.41
C LEU A 156 -25.65 -17.60 -17.63
N CYS A 157 -25.86 -17.51 -16.31
CA CYS A 157 -26.27 -18.66 -15.52
C CYS A 157 -27.61 -19.26 -15.97
N LEU A 158 -28.59 -18.42 -16.32
CA LEU A 158 -29.89 -18.88 -16.80
C LEU A 158 -29.81 -19.53 -18.20
N GLN A 159 -28.95 -19.01 -19.08
CA GLN A 159 -28.70 -19.61 -20.40
C GLN A 159 -28.07 -21.00 -20.30
N GLU A 160 -27.09 -21.21 -19.42
CA GLU A 160 -26.48 -22.53 -19.18
C GLU A 160 -27.47 -23.54 -18.59
N LEU A 161 -28.49 -23.06 -17.88
CA LEU A 161 -29.60 -23.88 -17.36
C LEU A 161 -30.71 -24.14 -18.41
N GLY A 162 -30.56 -23.64 -19.64
CA GLY A 162 -31.52 -23.82 -20.73
C GLY A 162 -32.74 -22.89 -20.65
N ILE A 163 -32.70 -21.85 -19.82
CA ILE A 163 -33.80 -20.88 -19.66
C ILE A 163 -33.52 -19.70 -20.61
N LEU A 164 -34.22 -19.69 -21.74
CA LEU A 164 -33.93 -18.80 -22.88
C LEU A 164 -34.74 -17.49 -22.91
N SER A 165 -35.74 -17.33 -22.03
CA SER A 165 -36.55 -16.12 -21.94
C SER A 165 -36.80 -15.72 -20.49
N PHE A 166 -36.53 -14.47 -20.17
CA PHE A 166 -36.80 -13.88 -18.87
C PHE A 166 -36.97 -12.37 -19.04
N ASP A 167 -37.67 -11.78 -18.08
CA ASP A 167 -37.84 -10.34 -17.99
C ASP A 167 -36.62 -9.74 -17.29
N GLU A 168 -35.94 -8.81 -17.96
CA GLU A 168 -34.74 -8.16 -17.44
C GLU A 168 -35.04 -7.33 -16.19
N ASP A 169 -36.22 -6.71 -16.11
CA ASP A 169 -36.63 -5.90 -14.96
C ASP A 169 -36.84 -6.80 -13.72
N ALA A 170 -37.47 -7.96 -13.91
CA ALA A 170 -37.65 -8.95 -12.84
C ALA A 170 -36.32 -9.52 -12.34
N LEU A 171 -35.35 -9.70 -13.25
CA LEU A 171 -34.00 -10.16 -12.91
C LEU A 171 -33.22 -9.12 -12.10
N ALA A 172 -33.38 -7.84 -12.43
CA ALA A 172 -32.77 -6.74 -11.71
C ALA A 172 -33.30 -6.68 -10.28
N GLU A 173 -34.62 -6.84 -10.09
CA GLU A 173 -35.24 -6.91 -8.77
C GLU A 173 -34.73 -8.09 -7.94
N ILE A 174 -34.57 -9.26 -8.55
CA ILE A 174 -34.02 -10.45 -7.88
C ILE A 174 -32.57 -10.22 -7.48
N ALA A 175 -31.73 -9.69 -8.38
CA ALA A 175 -30.32 -9.41 -8.12
C ALA A 175 -30.16 -8.48 -6.91
N LYS A 176 -30.94 -7.39 -6.88
CA LYS A 176 -30.97 -6.43 -5.78
C LYS A 176 -31.41 -7.10 -4.48
N LYS A 177 -32.51 -7.84 -4.49
CA LYS A 177 -33.04 -8.52 -3.30
C LYS A 177 -32.05 -9.53 -2.72
N VAL A 178 -31.35 -10.28 -3.57
CA VAL A 178 -30.35 -11.27 -3.14
C VAL A 178 -29.13 -10.57 -2.53
N SER A 179 -28.63 -9.50 -3.17
CA SER A 179 -27.56 -8.65 -2.65
C SER A 179 -27.89 -8.12 -1.24
N ASP A 180 -29.06 -7.50 -1.10
CA ASP A 180 -29.53 -6.91 0.16
C ASP A 180 -29.72 -7.95 1.27
N SER A 181 -30.20 -9.15 0.92
CA SER A 181 -30.53 -10.20 1.89
C SER A 181 -29.33 -11.03 2.34
N HIS A 182 -28.28 -11.11 1.52
CA HIS A 182 -27.13 -12.01 1.77
C HIS A 182 -25.80 -11.26 1.88
N GLY A 183 -25.80 -9.93 1.80
CA GLY A 183 -24.60 -9.11 1.93
C GLY A 183 -23.56 -9.41 0.85
N LEU A 184 -24.00 -9.80 -0.34
CA LEU A 184 -23.08 -10.12 -1.44
C LEU A 184 -22.49 -8.83 -2.00
N ALA A 185 -21.25 -8.55 -1.62
CA ALA A 185 -20.44 -7.52 -2.25
C ALA A 185 -19.66 -8.13 -3.43
N VAL A 186 -19.52 -7.34 -4.48
CA VAL A 186 -18.90 -7.79 -5.71
C VAL A 186 -17.43 -7.48 -5.61
N VAL A 187 -16.64 -8.54 -5.44
CA VAL A 187 -15.19 -8.45 -5.40
C VAL A 187 -14.66 -8.69 -6.81
N ARG A 188 -14.28 -7.62 -7.51
CA ARG A 188 -13.55 -7.73 -8.77
C ARG A 188 -12.06 -7.97 -8.46
N ARG A 189 -11.50 -9.04 -9.01
CA ARG A 189 -10.06 -9.35 -8.96
C ARG A 189 -9.31 -8.68 -10.11
#